data_AF-B5RS49-F1
#
_entry.id   AF-B5RS49-F1
#
_cell.length_a   1.000
_cell.length_b   1.000
_cell.length_c   1.000
_cell.angle_alpha   90.00
_cell.angle_beta   90.00
_cell.angle_gamma   90.00
#
_symmetry.space_group_name_H-M   'P 1'
#
loop_
_entity.id
_entity.type
_entity.pdbx_description
1 polymer ?
#
loop_
_entity_poly.entity_id
_entity_poly.type
_entity_poly.pdbx_seq_one_letter_code
_entity_poly.pdbx_strand_id
1 'polypeptide(L)'
;MNKNKSILILYITLFLYGCDTDKFDNKLQTQSATRFTTEQKLTTQRPNVIMQKSTIHASQKPMLSSEEKDKFKLLKYALDMDLKAYQQNYTNPKAEEVANIYKNIINWISNNLNIEEQKDLINSFSHVYTFIKNKLNNNPNMDIIQYVEDAYYNFQDDEYKKEHTYDSKLYGKPHGANHNSITMFFYLIKVNAIERQPNLQDNEEFYKNAIQKIKNELQDKTSDSYKYSLALWKD
;
A
#
# COMPACT_ATOMS: atom_id res chain seq x y z
N MET A 1 9.87 27.48 35.79
CA MET A 1 8.75 26.64 35.29
C MET A 1 7.53 27.54 35.06
N ASN A 2 7.22 27.90 33.81
CA ASN A 2 5.92 28.44 33.33
C ASN A 2 5.98 29.10 31.93
N LYS A 3 7.10 29.07 31.20
CA LYS A 3 7.18 29.66 29.84
C LYS A 3 6.88 28.71 28.68
N ASN A 4 6.81 27.40 28.92
CA ASN A 4 6.66 26.41 27.83
C ASN A 4 5.24 25.85 27.68
N LYS A 5 4.30 26.15 28.58
CA LYS A 5 2.90 25.70 28.47
C LYS A 5 2.04 26.59 27.56
N SER A 6 2.33 27.89 27.47
CA SER A 6 1.58 28.81 26.59
C SER A 6 1.82 28.59 25.10
N ILE A 7 3.03 28.16 24.71
CA ILE A 7 3.34 27.87 23.30
C ILE A 7 2.60 26.60 22.84
N LEU A 8 2.48 25.59 23.70
CA LEU A 8 1.82 24.33 23.36
C LEU A 8 0.30 24.51 23.15
N ILE A 9 -0.34 25.41 23.92
CA ILE A 9 -1.77 25.73 23.75
C ILE A 9 -2.02 26.53 22.45
N LEU A 10 -1.08 27.40 22.04
CA LEU A 10 -1.22 28.21 20.82
C LEU A 10 -1.19 27.37 19.54
N TYR A 11 -0.42 26.27 19.52
CA TYR A 11 -0.37 25.37 18.36
C TYR A 11 -1.63 24.51 18.22
N ILE A 12 -2.26 24.13 19.33
CA ILE A 12 -3.49 23.32 19.31
C ILE A 12 -4.68 24.15 18.81
N THR A 13 -4.79 25.44 19.18
CA THR A 13 -5.84 26.33 18.66
C THR A 13 -5.65 26.69 17.19
N LEU A 14 -4.40 26.81 16.69
CA LEU A 14 -4.15 27.04 15.26
C LEU A 14 -4.44 25.80 14.40
N PHE A 15 -4.22 24.58 14.92
CA PHE A 15 -4.57 23.33 14.22
C PHE A 15 -6.09 23.07 14.16
N LEU A 16 -6.86 23.56 15.16
CA LEU A 16 -8.31 23.41 15.20
C LEU A 16 -9.09 24.50 14.44
N TYR A 17 -8.44 25.62 14.07
CA TYR A 17 -9.04 26.69 13.26
C TYR A 17 -8.82 26.52 11.74
N GLY A 18 -8.10 25.47 11.32
CA GLY A 18 -7.82 25.14 9.93
C GLY A 18 -8.76 24.11 9.29
N CYS A 19 -9.71 23.55 10.06
CA CYS A 19 -10.74 22.63 9.58
C CYS A 19 -12.12 23.17 9.96
N ASP A 20 -12.54 24.24 9.31
CA ASP A 20 -13.97 24.54 9.08
C ASP A 20 -14.09 25.68 8.05
N THR A 21 -14.04 25.31 6.78
CA THR A 21 -14.57 26.15 5.70
C THR A 21 -15.36 25.31 4.72
N ASP A 22 -16.58 24.94 5.09
CA ASP A 22 -17.70 24.95 4.15
C ASP A 22 -18.77 25.90 4.71
N LYS A 23 -18.58 27.18 4.39
CA LYS A 23 -19.53 28.26 4.67
C LYS A 23 -20.58 28.29 3.58
N PHE A 24 -21.80 27.85 3.90
CA PHE A 24 -22.99 28.52 3.41
C PHE A 24 -23.38 29.58 4.44
N ASP A 25 -23.31 30.87 4.08
CA ASP A 25 -24.54 31.67 4.17
C ASP A 25 -24.48 33.00 3.42
N ASN A 26 -25.65 33.28 2.86
CA ASN A 26 -26.15 34.49 2.24
C ASN A 26 -25.63 35.82 2.82
N LYS A 27 -25.28 36.77 1.93
CA LYS A 27 -25.77 38.15 2.05
C LYS A 27 -25.64 38.96 0.76
N LEU A 28 -26.83 39.42 0.35
CA LEU A 28 -27.20 40.52 -0.55
C LEU A 28 -26.07 41.42 -1.09
N GLN A 29 -26.01 41.52 -2.42
CA GLN A 29 -25.78 42.80 -3.10
C GLN A 29 -26.94 43.08 -4.07
N THR A 30 -27.73 44.08 -3.71
CA THR A 30 -28.66 44.81 -4.57
C THR A 30 -27.92 45.59 -5.65
N GLN A 31 -28.31 45.37 -6.91
CA GLN A 31 -28.52 46.33 -8.02
C GLN A 31 -28.43 45.53 -9.32
N SER A 32 -29.50 45.36 -10.09
CA SER A 32 -30.01 46.42 -10.96
C SER A 32 -31.43 46.09 -11.45
N ALA A 33 -32.23 47.14 -11.60
CA ALA A 33 -33.58 47.11 -12.12
C ALA A 33 -33.61 46.62 -13.59
N THR A 34 -34.69 45.92 -13.99
CA THR A 34 -35.74 46.47 -14.88
C THR A 34 -36.77 45.40 -15.24
N ARG A 35 -38.04 45.70 -14.89
CA ARG A 35 -39.36 45.28 -15.47
C ARG A 35 -39.52 43.88 -16.09
N PHE A 36 -40.48 43.13 -15.54
CA PHE A 36 -41.65 42.68 -16.32
C PHE A 36 -42.91 42.72 -15.45
N THR A 37 -43.87 43.55 -15.87
CA THR A 37 -45.26 43.57 -15.42
C THR A 37 -46.01 42.37 -15.99
N THR A 38 -46.76 41.63 -15.17
CA THR A 38 -48.12 41.14 -15.48
C THR A 38 -48.76 40.66 -14.17
N GLU A 39 -49.84 41.32 -13.76
CA GLU A 39 -50.76 40.86 -12.72
C GLU A 39 -51.48 39.59 -13.19
N GLN A 40 -51.65 38.57 -12.34
CA GLN A 40 -53.01 38.08 -11.98
C GLN A 40 -53.02 36.86 -11.03
N LYS A 41 -53.92 37.00 -10.06
CA LYS A 41 -54.72 35.98 -9.33
C LYS A 41 -54.01 35.04 -8.35
N LEU A 42 -54.23 35.34 -7.07
CA LEU A 42 -54.33 34.38 -5.98
C LEU A 42 -55.33 33.27 -6.35
N THR A 43 -54.86 32.03 -6.40
CA THR A 43 -55.66 30.85 -6.13
C THR A 43 -54.93 29.97 -5.13
N THR A 44 -55.56 29.79 -3.97
CA THR A 44 -55.15 28.93 -2.87
C THR A 44 -55.07 27.47 -3.33
N GLN A 45 -53.86 26.97 -3.59
CA GLN A 45 -53.58 25.54 -3.68
C GLN A 45 -52.38 25.20 -2.79
N ARG A 46 -52.60 24.32 -1.81
CA ARG A 46 -51.54 23.73 -0.98
C ARG A 46 -50.50 23.07 -1.90
N PRO A 47 -49.20 23.36 -1.77
CA PRO A 47 -48.19 22.48 -2.35
C PRO A 47 -48.18 21.18 -1.55
N ASN A 48 -48.52 20.08 -2.21
CA ASN A 48 -48.28 18.75 -1.71
C ASN A 48 -46.76 18.54 -1.72
N VAL A 49 -46.11 18.71 -0.56
CA VAL A 49 -44.69 18.43 -0.41
C VAL A 49 -44.53 16.91 -0.42
N ILE A 50 -44.31 16.35 -1.61
CA ILE A 50 -43.74 15.01 -1.73
C ILE A 50 -42.32 15.15 -1.20
N MET A 51 -42.09 14.72 0.04
CA MET A 51 -40.74 14.45 0.53
C MET A 51 -40.11 13.44 -0.44
N GLN A 52 -39.24 13.93 -1.34
CA GLN A 52 -38.28 13.07 -1.99
C GLN A 52 -37.45 12.45 -0.86
N LYS A 53 -37.70 11.18 -0.58
CA LYS A 53 -36.81 10.34 0.20
C LYS A 53 -35.44 10.45 -0.46
N SER A 54 -34.56 11.22 0.17
CA SER A 54 -33.14 11.18 -0.12
C SER A 54 -32.73 9.71 -0.01
N THR A 55 -32.42 9.11 -1.16
CA THR A 55 -31.79 7.79 -1.20
C THR A 55 -30.42 7.98 -0.58
N ILE A 56 -30.33 7.69 0.72
CA ILE A 56 -29.05 7.54 1.40
C ILE A 56 -28.34 6.43 0.64
N HIS A 57 -27.38 6.80 -0.22
CA HIS A 57 -26.46 5.84 -0.81
C HIS A 57 -25.78 5.14 0.36
N ALA A 58 -26.15 3.87 0.58
CA ALA A 58 -25.46 3.02 1.52
C ALA A 58 -23.98 3.09 1.14
N SER A 59 -23.17 3.67 2.03
CA SER A 59 -21.71 3.64 1.97
C SER A 59 -21.30 2.20 1.68
N GLN A 60 -20.85 1.93 0.45
CA GLN A 60 -20.34 0.62 0.09
C GLN A 60 -19.15 0.34 1.00
N LYS A 61 -19.17 -0.81 1.67
CA LYS A 61 -18.01 -1.25 2.44
C LYS A 61 -16.79 -1.23 1.53
N PRO A 62 -15.67 -0.66 1.99
CA PRO A 62 -14.45 -0.65 1.19
C PRO A 62 -14.07 -2.08 0.79
N MET A 63 -13.79 -2.27 -0.50
CA MET A 63 -13.40 -3.55 -1.09
C MET A 63 -12.38 -3.28 -2.19
N LEU A 64 -11.42 -4.20 -2.39
CA LEU A 64 -10.50 -4.15 -3.52
C LEU A 64 -11.24 -4.43 -4.84
N SER A 65 -10.92 -3.64 -5.86
CA SER A 65 -11.20 -3.93 -7.26
C SER A 65 -10.45 -5.19 -7.74
N SER A 66 -10.80 -5.72 -8.92
CA SER A 66 -10.11 -6.89 -9.47
C SER A 66 -8.62 -6.64 -9.71
N GLU A 67 -8.24 -5.46 -10.22
CA GLU A 67 -6.83 -5.11 -10.42
C GLU A 67 -6.07 -5.01 -9.09
N GLU A 68 -6.69 -4.40 -8.07
CA GLU A 68 -6.11 -4.32 -6.74
C GLU A 68 -5.93 -5.71 -6.12
N LYS A 69 -6.89 -6.63 -6.30
CA LYS A 69 -6.76 -8.02 -5.86
C LYS A 69 -5.58 -8.72 -6.51
N ASP A 70 -5.37 -8.54 -7.82
CA ASP A 70 -4.25 -9.16 -8.54
C ASP A 70 -2.91 -8.61 -8.06
N LYS A 71 -2.80 -7.28 -7.87
CA LYS A 71 -1.61 -6.63 -7.32
C LYS A 71 -1.31 -7.10 -5.90
N PHE A 72 -2.34 -7.16 -5.05
CA PHE A 72 -2.20 -7.61 -3.66
C PHE A 72 -1.81 -9.08 -3.59
N LYS A 73 -2.41 -9.93 -4.43
CA LYS A 73 -2.06 -11.35 -4.55
C LYS A 73 -0.57 -11.51 -4.88
N LEU A 74 -0.05 -10.76 -5.85
CA LEU A 74 1.36 -10.81 -6.21
C LEU A 74 2.26 -10.31 -5.07
N LEU A 75 1.92 -9.17 -4.45
CA LEU A 75 2.69 -8.63 -3.33
C LEU A 75 2.77 -9.65 -2.19
N LYS A 76 1.63 -10.19 -1.76
CA LYS A 76 1.55 -11.21 -0.72
C LYS A 76 2.39 -12.43 -1.09
N TYR A 77 2.27 -12.91 -2.32
CA TYR A 77 3.03 -14.06 -2.80
C TYR A 77 4.55 -13.82 -2.72
N ALA A 78 5.02 -12.64 -3.15
CA ALA A 78 6.43 -12.29 -3.06
C ALA A 78 6.94 -12.19 -1.61
N LEU A 79 6.14 -11.64 -0.69
CA LEU A 79 6.48 -11.61 0.74
C LEU A 79 6.52 -13.02 1.36
N ASP A 80 5.57 -13.89 0.99
CA ASP A 80 5.55 -15.30 1.42
C ASP A 80 6.78 -16.06 0.91
N MET A 81 7.20 -15.81 -0.33
CA MET A 81 8.42 -16.39 -0.91
C MET A 81 9.69 -15.91 -0.20
N ASP A 82 9.79 -14.61 0.11
CA ASP A 82 10.91 -14.08 0.90
C ASP A 82 10.95 -14.68 2.31
N LEU A 83 9.80 -14.84 2.95
CA LEU A 83 9.69 -15.50 4.25
C LEU A 83 10.18 -16.95 4.17
N LYS A 84 9.73 -17.73 3.18
CA LYS A 84 10.17 -19.12 2.96
C LYS A 84 11.69 -19.18 2.78
N ALA A 85 12.23 -18.32 1.92
CA ALA A 85 13.67 -18.22 1.68
C ALA A 85 14.44 -17.88 2.97
N TYR A 86 13.93 -16.95 3.77
CA TYR A 86 14.54 -16.57 5.05
C TYR A 86 14.56 -17.74 6.04
N GLN A 87 13.43 -18.43 6.23
CA GLN A 87 13.33 -19.57 7.15
C GLN A 87 14.26 -20.73 6.78
N GLN A 88 14.50 -20.95 5.49
CA GLN A 88 15.42 -21.99 5.03
C GLN A 88 16.90 -21.66 5.26
N ASN A 89 17.27 -20.38 5.21
CA ASN A 89 18.67 -19.96 5.29
C ASN A 89 19.11 -19.56 6.71
N TYR A 90 18.16 -19.32 7.62
CA TYR A 90 18.46 -18.86 8.97
C TYR A 90 17.62 -19.62 10.01
N THR A 91 18.30 -20.33 10.92
CA THR A 91 17.67 -21.20 11.93
C THR A 91 18.01 -20.84 13.37
N ASN A 92 18.69 -19.70 13.59
CA ASN A 92 19.00 -19.24 14.94
C ASN A 92 17.77 -18.61 15.63
N PRO A 93 17.71 -18.55 16.98
CA PRO A 93 16.52 -18.08 17.69
C PRO A 93 16.04 -16.68 17.31
N LYS A 94 16.98 -15.76 17.02
CA LYS A 94 16.63 -14.41 16.57
C LYS A 94 15.98 -14.43 15.18
N ALA A 95 16.47 -15.29 14.29
CA ALA A 95 15.87 -15.45 12.97
C ALA A 95 14.47 -16.07 13.05
N GLU A 96 14.24 -17.01 13.96
CA GLU A 96 12.91 -17.55 14.20
C GLU A 96 11.92 -16.47 14.69
N GLU A 97 12.36 -15.61 15.61
CA GLU A 97 11.57 -14.45 16.07
C GLU A 97 11.21 -13.50 14.91
N VAL A 98 12.19 -13.13 14.07
CA VAL A 98 11.98 -12.28 12.89
C VAL A 98 11.02 -12.94 11.90
N ALA A 99 11.17 -14.25 11.64
CA ALA A 99 10.31 -14.99 10.73
C ALA A 99 8.85 -15.04 11.24
N ASN A 100 8.66 -15.24 12.54
CA ASN A 100 7.33 -15.25 13.16
C ASN A 100 6.66 -13.87 13.07
N ILE A 101 7.38 -12.79 13.38
CA ILE A 101 6.87 -11.43 13.23
C ILE A 101 6.53 -11.13 11.76
N TYR A 102 7.41 -11.51 10.83
CA TYR A 102 7.17 -11.29 9.40
C TYR A 102 5.91 -12.03 8.91
N LYS A 103 5.75 -13.30 9.31
CA LYS A 103 4.53 -14.08 9.06
C LYS A 103 3.29 -13.40 9.62
N ASN A 104 3.36 -12.88 10.85
CA ASN A 104 2.23 -12.20 11.48
C ASN A 104 1.88 -10.88 10.79
N ILE A 105 2.86 -10.13 10.30
CA ILE A 105 2.64 -8.94 9.46
C ILE A 105 1.90 -9.32 8.16
N ILE A 106 2.35 -10.37 7.46
CA ILE A 106 1.70 -10.85 6.22
C ILE A 106 0.25 -11.28 6.49
N ASN A 107 0.01 -11.99 7.60
CA ASN A 107 -1.33 -12.38 8.03
C ASN A 107 -2.20 -11.17 8.38
N TRP A 108 -1.63 -10.19 9.08
CA TRP A 108 -2.33 -8.98 9.49
C TRP A 108 -2.79 -8.18 8.28
N ILE A 109 -1.94 -7.93 7.29
CA ILE A 109 -2.37 -7.23 6.06
C ILE A 109 -3.36 -8.04 5.23
N SER A 110 -3.35 -9.37 5.33
CA SER A 110 -4.29 -10.24 4.61
C SER A 110 -5.70 -10.21 5.21
N ASN A 111 -5.87 -9.65 6.42
CA ASN A 111 -7.18 -9.53 7.04
C ASN A 111 -8.01 -8.42 6.37
N ASN A 112 -9.22 -8.75 5.92
CA ASN A 112 -10.14 -7.81 5.28
C ASN A 112 -10.58 -6.64 6.19
N LEU A 113 -10.34 -6.72 7.50
CA LEU A 113 -10.53 -5.58 8.40
C LEU A 113 -9.51 -4.46 8.14
N ASN A 114 -8.38 -4.75 7.51
CA ASN A 114 -7.28 -3.82 7.21
C ASN A 114 -7.26 -3.43 5.72
N ILE A 115 -8.45 -3.25 5.12
CA ILE A 115 -8.61 -3.03 3.68
C ILE A 115 -7.99 -1.71 3.19
N GLU A 116 -7.95 -0.67 4.03
CA GLU A 116 -7.33 0.60 3.66
C GLU A 116 -5.80 0.46 3.67
N GLU A 117 -5.23 -0.30 4.60
CA GLU A 117 -3.81 -0.66 4.58
C GLU A 117 -3.45 -1.51 3.36
N GLN A 118 -4.33 -2.41 2.93
CA GLN A 118 -4.14 -3.16 1.68
C GLN A 118 -4.07 -2.22 0.48
N LYS A 119 -5.03 -1.29 0.33
CA LYS A 119 -5.04 -0.31 -0.77
C LYS A 119 -3.80 0.56 -0.78
N ASP A 120 -3.39 1.04 0.39
CA ASP A 120 -2.19 1.85 0.55
C ASP A 120 -0.93 1.09 0.10
N LEU A 121 -0.78 -0.17 0.53
CA LEU A 121 0.32 -1.04 0.11
C LEU A 121 0.31 -1.29 -1.40
N ILE A 122 -0.86 -1.57 -1.98
CA ILE A 122 -1.03 -1.80 -3.42
C ILE A 122 -0.65 -0.54 -4.22
N ASN A 123 -1.04 0.63 -3.74
CA ASN A 123 -0.68 1.89 -4.36
C ASN A 123 0.84 2.10 -4.32
N SER A 124 1.48 1.89 -3.16
CA SER A 124 2.95 1.94 -3.04
C SER A 124 3.63 0.92 -3.97
N PHE A 125 3.11 -0.31 -4.05
CA PHE A 125 3.65 -1.39 -4.88
C PHE A 125 3.46 -1.20 -6.40
N SER A 126 2.59 -0.27 -6.83
CA SER A 126 2.15 -0.21 -8.23
C SER A 126 3.28 -0.02 -9.24
N HIS A 127 4.33 0.71 -8.87
CA HIS A 127 5.47 0.89 -9.77
C HIS A 127 6.33 -0.37 -9.90
N VAL A 128 6.52 -1.12 -8.81
CA VAL A 128 7.24 -2.40 -8.80
C VAL A 128 6.44 -3.45 -9.57
N TYR A 129 5.13 -3.51 -9.35
CA TYR A 129 4.23 -4.37 -10.12
C TYR A 129 4.34 -4.11 -11.62
N THR A 130 4.32 -2.83 -12.02
CA THR A 130 4.46 -2.42 -13.43
C THR A 130 5.84 -2.82 -13.98
N PHE A 131 6.90 -2.64 -13.19
CA PHE A 131 8.24 -3.06 -13.56
C PHE A 131 8.31 -4.57 -13.83
N ILE A 132 7.78 -5.39 -12.92
CA ILE A 132 7.74 -6.86 -13.07
C ILE A 132 6.93 -7.25 -14.31
N LYS A 133 5.75 -6.66 -14.52
CA LYS A 133 4.94 -6.90 -15.73
C LYS A 133 5.68 -6.56 -17.01
N ASN A 134 6.40 -5.44 -17.04
CA ASN A 134 7.15 -5.04 -18.22
C ASN A 134 8.30 -6.02 -18.55
N LYS A 135 8.97 -6.57 -17.53
CA LYS A 135 9.97 -7.62 -17.75
C LYS A 135 9.33 -8.93 -18.22
N LEU A 136 8.17 -9.30 -17.65
CA LEU A 136 7.42 -10.49 -18.04
C LEU A 136 6.90 -10.42 -19.48
N ASN A 137 6.50 -9.24 -19.98
CA ASN A 137 5.97 -9.09 -21.34
C ASN A 137 6.94 -9.56 -22.44
N ASN A 138 8.25 -9.67 -22.13
CA ASN A 138 9.24 -10.23 -23.04
C ASN A 138 9.22 -11.78 -23.07
N ASN A 139 8.37 -12.42 -22.25
CA ASN A 139 8.28 -13.86 -22.03
C ASN A 139 6.81 -14.30 -21.88
N PRO A 140 6.04 -14.37 -23.00
CA PRO A 140 4.58 -14.51 -22.96
C PRO A 140 4.06 -15.87 -22.46
N ASN A 141 4.93 -16.86 -22.28
CA ASN A 141 4.55 -18.21 -21.86
C ASN A 141 4.55 -18.41 -20.34
N MET A 142 4.87 -17.38 -19.56
CA MET A 142 4.98 -17.43 -18.11
C MET A 142 3.96 -16.48 -17.48
N ASP A 143 3.29 -16.90 -16.42
CA ASP A 143 2.46 -16.00 -15.62
C ASP A 143 3.29 -15.27 -14.54
N ILE A 144 2.76 -14.17 -14.01
CA ILE A 144 3.51 -13.30 -13.09
C ILE A 144 3.83 -13.94 -11.74
N ILE A 145 3.02 -14.90 -11.28
CA ILE A 145 3.28 -15.65 -10.05
C ILE A 145 4.46 -16.59 -10.30
N GLN A 146 4.41 -17.37 -11.39
CA GLN A 146 5.53 -18.23 -11.79
C GLN A 146 6.82 -17.44 -11.99
N TYR A 147 6.73 -16.24 -12.59
CA TYR A 147 7.88 -15.36 -12.77
C TYR A 147 8.53 -14.94 -11.44
N VAL A 148 7.73 -14.63 -10.42
CA VAL A 148 8.27 -14.36 -9.08
C VAL A 148 8.81 -15.63 -8.44
N GLU A 149 8.14 -16.77 -8.61
CA GLU A 149 8.58 -18.07 -8.08
C GLU A 149 9.96 -18.48 -8.60
N ASP A 150 10.16 -18.40 -9.92
CA ASP A 150 11.41 -18.69 -10.60
C ASP A 150 12.53 -17.73 -10.22
N ALA A 151 12.20 -16.48 -9.87
CA ALA A 151 13.18 -15.56 -9.31
C ALA A 151 13.76 -16.09 -7.98
N TYR A 152 13.01 -16.88 -7.22
CA TYR A 152 13.50 -17.50 -5.99
C TYR A 152 14.19 -18.85 -6.20
N TYR A 153 14.48 -19.27 -7.44
CA TYR A 153 15.11 -20.56 -7.77
C TYR A 153 16.24 -20.97 -6.80
N ASN A 154 17.18 -20.07 -6.47
CA ASN A 154 18.31 -20.40 -5.61
C ASN A 154 17.90 -20.74 -4.16
N PHE A 155 16.73 -20.26 -3.73
CA PHE A 155 16.10 -20.47 -2.43
C PHE A 155 14.98 -21.51 -2.47
N GLN A 156 14.87 -22.28 -3.55
CA GLN A 156 13.94 -23.41 -3.61
C GLN A 156 14.63 -24.72 -3.21
N ASP A 157 13.82 -25.73 -2.92
CA ASP A 157 14.29 -27.08 -2.62
C ASP A 157 14.88 -27.78 -3.87
N ASP A 158 15.50 -28.94 -3.63
CA ASP A 158 16.15 -29.73 -4.67
C ASP A 158 15.15 -30.35 -5.66
N GLU A 159 13.88 -30.52 -5.28
CA GLU A 159 12.83 -31.04 -6.16
C GLU A 159 12.48 -30.01 -7.21
N TYR A 160 12.19 -28.77 -6.79
CA TYR A 160 11.97 -27.64 -7.68
C TYR A 160 13.14 -27.44 -8.66
N LYS A 161 14.37 -27.46 -8.14
CA LYS A 161 15.59 -27.25 -8.93
C LYS A 161 15.89 -28.35 -9.96
N LYS A 162 15.32 -29.56 -9.80
CA LYS A 162 15.44 -30.63 -10.81
C LYS A 162 14.51 -30.41 -12.00
N GLU A 163 13.37 -29.80 -11.76
CA GLU A 163 12.33 -29.56 -12.78
C GLU A 163 12.47 -28.22 -13.48
N HIS A 164 13.20 -27.28 -12.88
CA HIS A 164 13.35 -25.90 -13.37
C HIS A 164 14.81 -25.56 -13.64
N THR A 165 15.05 -24.52 -14.45
CA THR A 165 16.40 -23.99 -14.72
C THR A 165 16.40 -22.49 -14.53
N TYR A 166 17.38 -21.99 -13.77
CA TYR A 166 17.54 -20.55 -13.58
C TYR A 166 17.93 -19.83 -14.87
N ASP A 167 17.13 -18.84 -15.28
CA ASP A 167 17.47 -17.96 -16.39
C ASP A 167 17.97 -16.59 -15.89
N SER A 168 19.29 -16.41 -15.92
CA SER A 168 19.94 -15.14 -15.56
C SER A 168 19.55 -13.96 -16.46
N LYS A 169 19.05 -14.19 -17.68
CA LYS A 169 18.55 -13.11 -18.55
C LYS A 169 17.21 -12.58 -18.04
N LEU A 170 16.42 -13.44 -17.39
CA LEU A 170 15.10 -13.09 -16.85
C LEU A 170 15.14 -12.43 -15.50
N TYR A 171 16.21 -12.60 -14.72
CA TYR A 171 16.25 -12.10 -13.35
C TYR A 171 17.48 -11.23 -13.06
N GLY A 172 18.36 -11.08 -14.04
CA GLY A 172 19.65 -10.44 -13.89
C GLY A 172 20.69 -11.38 -13.26
N LYS A 173 21.93 -10.89 -13.20
CA LYS A 173 23.00 -11.58 -12.50
C LYS A 173 22.74 -11.55 -10.99
N PRO A 174 23.03 -12.64 -10.26
CA PRO A 174 22.94 -12.64 -8.81
C PRO A 174 23.83 -11.56 -8.18
N HIS A 175 23.25 -10.81 -7.26
CA HIS A 175 23.89 -10.02 -6.23
C HIS A 175 24.30 -10.93 -5.06
N GLY A 176 25.51 -10.75 -4.54
CA GLY A 176 25.97 -11.35 -3.27
C GLY A 176 25.55 -12.82 -3.08
N ALA A 177 24.83 -13.10 -1.98
CA ALA A 177 24.37 -14.43 -1.57
C ALA A 177 23.23 -14.98 -2.44
N ASN A 178 23.46 -15.12 -3.75
CA ASN A 178 22.53 -15.72 -4.73
C ASN A 178 21.22 -14.96 -4.96
N HIS A 179 21.09 -13.73 -4.46
CA HIS A 179 19.91 -12.89 -4.67
C HIS A 179 19.96 -12.24 -6.05
N ASN A 180 18.99 -12.47 -6.92
CA ASN A 180 18.81 -11.63 -8.11
C ASN A 180 18.09 -10.31 -7.77
N SER A 181 17.79 -9.48 -8.77
CA SER A 181 17.19 -8.16 -8.51
C SER A 181 15.79 -8.22 -7.87
N ILE A 182 14.99 -9.26 -8.09
CA ILE A 182 13.68 -9.41 -7.43
C ILE A 182 13.87 -9.83 -5.98
N THR A 183 14.62 -10.91 -5.76
CA THR A 183 14.83 -11.45 -4.40
C THR A 183 15.60 -10.48 -3.51
N MET A 184 16.56 -9.71 -4.06
CA MET A 184 17.26 -8.65 -3.32
C MET A 184 16.31 -7.53 -2.90
N PHE A 185 15.35 -7.16 -3.75
CA PHE A 185 14.37 -6.12 -3.45
C PHE A 185 13.56 -6.46 -2.20
N PHE A 186 12.93 -7.65 -2.17
CA PHE A 186 12.11 -8.10 -1.03
C PHE A 186 12.95 -8.42 0.20
N TYR A 187 14.16 -8.97 0.01
CA TYR A 187 15.12 -9.16 1.11
C TYR A 187 15.42 -7.84 1.83
N LEU A 188 15.73 -6.78 1.07
CA LEU A 188 16.04 -5.46 1.65
C LEU A 188 14.82 -4.82 2.32
N ILE A 189 13.61 -5.02 1.78
CA ILE A 189 12.37 -4.60 2.44
C ILE A 189 12.25 -5.23 3.82
N LYS A 190 12.36 -6.57 3.92
CA LYS A 190 12.28 -7.28 5.21
C LYS A 190 13.38 -6.78 6.16
N VAL A 191 14.62 -6.68 5.68
CA VAL A 191 15.76 -6.24 6.49
C VAL A 191 15.53 -4.86 7.09
N ASN A 192 15.09 -3.91 6.27
CA ASN A 192 14.92 -2.51 6.68
C ASN A 192 13.63 -2.29 7.49
N ALA A 193 12.54 -2.98 7.15
CA ALA A 193 11.26 -2.79 7.81
C ALA A 193 11.12 -3.58 9.11
N ILE A 194 11.78 -4.73 9.23
CA ILE A 194 11.55 -5.71 10.31
C ILE A 194 12.87 -6.04 11.02
N GLU A 195 13.80 -6.70 10.33
CA GLU A 195 14.95 -7.37 10.98
C GLU A 195 15.89 -6.42 11.74
N ARG A 196 16.11 -5.21 11.20
CA ARG A 196 16.98 -4.19 11.81
C ARG A 196 16.28 -3.34 12.87
N GLN A 197 15.01 -3.58 13.17
CA GLN A 197 14.31 -2.81 14.19
C GLN A 197 14.85 -3.19 15.58
N PRO A 198 15.21 -2.20 16.44
CA PRO A 198 15.86 -2.46 17.72
C PRO A 198 14.95 -3.16 18.74
N ASN A 199 13.64 -2.95 18.62
CA ASN A 199 12.62 -3.49 19.52
C ASN A 199 11.65 -4.33 18.70
N LEU A 200 12.07 -5.55 18.35
CA LEU A 200 11.16 -6.54 17.76
C LEU A 200 10.05 -6.83 18.77
N GLN A 201 8.81 -6.68 18.33
CA GLN A 201 7.64 -6.95 19.16
C GLN A 201 6.55 -7.58 18.31
N ASP A 202 5.91 -8.60 18.85
CA ASP A 202 4.80 -9.27 18.21
C ASP A 202 3.47 -8.62 18.60
N ASN A 203 3.22 -7.41 18.09
CA ASN A 203 2.00 -6.66 18.35
C ASN A 203 1.59 -5.76 17.18
N GLU A 204 0.34 -5.28 17.20
CA GLU A 204 -0.24 -4.48 16.13
C GLU A 204 0.48 -3.15 15.89
N GLU A 205 0.99 -2.50 16.95
CA GLU A 205 1.72 -1.23 16.82
C GLU A 205 3.02 -1.45 16.02
N PHE A 206 3.75 -2.53 16.32
CA PHE A 206 4.91 -2.91 15.54
C PHE A 206 4.53 -3.22 14.08
N TYR A 207 3.45 -3.96 13.85
CA TYR A 207 3.01 -4.28 12.48
C TYR A 207 2.69 -3.03 11.68
N LYS A 208 1.95 -2.07 12.25
CA LYS A 208 1.64 -0.79 11.59
C LYS A 208 2.90 -0.02 11.22
N ASN A 209 3.88 0.04 12.12
CA ASN A 209 5.17 0.67 11.86
C ASN A 209 5.96 -0.04 10.76
N ALA A 210 5.97 -1.39 10.78
CA ALA A 210 6.62 -2.19 9.75
C ALA A 210 5.95 -2.01 8.38
N ILE A 211 4.62 -1.97 8.32
CA ILE A 211 3.87 -1.69 7.09
C ILE A 211 4.19 -0.30 6.55
N GLN A 212 4.29 0.72 7.39
CA GLN A 212 4.69 2.05 6.92
C GLN A 212 6.11 2.05 6.33
N LYS A 213 7.04 1.28 6.90
CA LYS A 213 8.40 1.12 6.34
C LYS A 213 8.38 0.35 5.02
N ILE A 214 7.60 -0.73 4.94
CA ILE A 214 7.40 -1.50 3.70
C ILE A 214 6.84 -0.57 2.61
N LYS A 215 5.81 0.24 2.91
CA LYS A 215 5.26 1.24 1.97
C LYS A 215 6.33 2.20 1.46
N ASN A 216 7.17 2.72 2.35
CA ASN A 216 8.23 3.65 1.96
C ASN A 216 9.25 2.99 1.01
N GLU A 217 9.71 1.78 1.34
CA GLU A 217 10.61 1.01 0.49
C GLU A 217 9.98 0.67 -0.87
N LEU A 218 8.69 0.32 -0.86
CA LEU A 218 7.90 -0.01 -2.05
C LEU A 218 7.60 1.17 -2.94
N GLN A 219 7.55 2.41 -2.43
CA GLN A 219 7.13 3.59 -3.18
C GLN A 219 8.31 4.43 -3.67
N ASP A 220 9.38 4.52 -2.87
CA ASP A 220 10.50 5.41 -3.12
C ASP A 220 11.55 4.74 -4.03
N LYS A 221 11.73 5.27 -5.25
CA LYS A 221 12.79 4.81 -6.17
C LYS A 221 14.21 5.18 -5.71
N THR A 222 14.32 5.90 -4.60
CA THR A 222 15.58 6.19 -3.92
C THR A 222 15.79 5.36 -2.66
N SER A 223 14.86 4.45 -2.34
CA SER A 223 15.01 3.49 -1.25
C SER A 223 16.21 2.57 -1.48
N ASP A 224 16.74 2.01 -0.38
CA ASP A 224 17.84 1.05 -0.46
C ASP A 224 17.40 -0.20 -1.22
N SER A 225 16.18 -0.69 -0.97
CA SER A 225 15.63 -1.82 -1.70
C SER A 225 15.67 -1.55 -3.21
N TYR A 226 15.19 -0.41 -3.70
CA TYR A 226 15.20 -0.11 -5.14
C TYR A 226 16.62 0.10 -5.70
N LYS A 227 17.44 0.95 -5.05
CA LYS A 227 18.78 1.33 -5.52
C LYS A 227 19.72 0.13 -5.65
N TYR A 228 19.67 -0.80 -4.71
CA TYR A 228 20.57 -1.94 -4.66
C TYR A 228 19.99 -3.20 -5.33
N SER A 229 18.85 -3.10 -6.03
CA SER A 229 18.25 -4.24 -6.71
C SER A 229 17.64 -3.91 -8.08
N LEU A 230 16.44 -3.35 -8.15
CA LEU A 230 15.70 -3.10 -9.38
C LEU A 230 16.38 -2.04 -10.26
N ALA A 231 16.99 -1.02 -9.66
CA ALA A 231 17.74 0.01 -10.40
C ALA A 231 18.98 -0.54 -11.13
N LEU A 232 19.54 -1.63 -10.63
CA LEU A 232 20.73 -2.27 -11.21
C LEU A 232 20.38 -3.23 -12.35
N TRP A 233 19.09 -3.51 -12.56
CA TRP A 233 18.62 -4.42 -13.58
C TRP A 233 18.45 -3.72 -14.92
N LYS A 234 19.58 -3.55 -15.62
CA LYS A 234 19.70 -2.79 -16.87
C LYS A 234 19.44 -3.60 -18.14
N ASP A 235 19.38 -4.92 -18.03
CA ASP A 235 19.21 -5.85 -19.14
C ASP A 235 17.74 -6.02 -19.55
#